data_AF-A0A6N7PSD2-F1
#
_entry.id   AF-A0A6N7PSD2-F1
#
_cell.length_a   1.000
_cell.length_b   1.000
_cell.length_c   1.000
_cell.angle_alpha   90.00
_cell.angle_beta   90.00
_cell.angle_gamma   90.00
#
_symmetry.space_group_name_H-M   'P 1'
#
loop_
_entity.id
_entity.type
_entity.pdbx_description
1 polymer ?
#
loop_
_entity_poly.entity_id
_entity_poly.type
_entity_poly.pdbx_seq_one_letter_code
_entity_poly.pdbx_strand_id
1 'polypeptide(L)'
;MHSKLSGCVLLGVLLGAFVGTVQGCGSEPFDFPCEPAFPCREPDICVDGLCVLPDAGTDASDAGETSAIGCTGPCIPRGPDGWSDPRAVWIGDASKAPTFCPENMDMGLRTRAFADLEWEYGTCEPCGCTAPTGTCTTLPETIEVRAALCAQQGTALPFGGPDGWDGSCTNANAIPAGAMCGGTLCAQSLAVSPLGPPVEDGCEPVVIPAEKPPHAGTPTMSGPTWTWKTHAISCYLPTCEDPKEACMRTLAPLPEGFAHCVSLSGFHACPETWNAKELVAYDDDKAGAIDGRACTACECGAPAGGACLARVRTFEDGACAKLISDDAISSSVEQCSNVSIAGLAIGSKEITPPEYIPGACATSGGEPTGAVVPNPDRATTFCCRALDA
;
A
#
# COMPACT_ATOMS: atom_id res chain seq x y z
N MET A 1 15.82 39.45 36.87
CA MET A 1 16.72 38.48 36.19
C MET A 1 16.26 38.41 34.74
N HIS A 2 16.68 39.36 33.87
CA HIS A 2 17.84 39.25 32.96
C HIS A 2 17.75 37.99 32.07
N SER A 3 17.75 38.04 30.73
CA SER A 3 17.86 39.14 29.76
C SER A 3 17.61 38.61 28.33
N LYS A 4 16.85 39.39 27.52
CA LYS A 4 16.97 39.75 26.07
C LYS A 4 17.27 38.67 24.99
N LEU A 5 16.49 38.51 23.92
CA LEU A 5 16.14 39.39 22.75
C LEU A 5 17.25 39.60 21.69
N SER A 6 16.79 39.73 20.43
CA SER A 6 17.47 40.03 19.15
C SER A 6 18.11 38.83 18.43
N GLY A 7 17.80 38.49 17.17
CA GLY A 7 17.23 39.27 16.06
C GLY A 7 18.37 39.92 15.26
N CYS A 8 18.66 39.39 14.07
CA CYS A 8 19.43 40.11 13.05
C CYS A 8 19.00 39.68 11.65
N VAL A 9 18.67 40.69 10.84
CA VAL A 9 18.19 40.65 9.47
C VAL A 9 19.27 41.27 8.57
N LEU A 10 19.43 40.69 7.38
CA LEU A 10 20.05 41.22 6.15
C LEU A 10 21.50 41.74 6.17
N LEU A 11 22.34 41.12 5.33
CA LEU A 11 23.17 41.86 4.38
C LEU A 11 23.51 40.95 3.18
N GLY A 12 23.30 41.45 1.96
CA GLY A 12 23.67 40.77 0.73
C GLY A 12 25.12 41.05 0.30
N VAL A 13 25.40 40.55 -0.91
CA VAL A 13 26.43 40.96 -1.89
C VAL A 13 27.61 39.99 -2.11
N LEU A 14 27.81 39.69 -3.40
CA LEU A 14 29.02 39.33 -4.16
C LEU A 14 29.21 37.88 -4.68
N LEU A 15 29.19 37.82 -6.02
CA LEU A 15 29.81 36.84 -6.90
C LEU A 15 31.25 36.49 -6.47
N GLY A 16 31.61 35.22 -6.61
CA GLY A 16 33.00 34.77 -6.63
C GLY A 16 33.11 33.33 -7.13
N ALA A 17 33.57 33.15 -8.37
CA ALA A 17 33.91 31.86 -8.93
C ALA A 17 35.06 31.22 -8.13
N PHE A 18 34.83 30.03 -7.57
CA PHE A 18 35.88 29.18 -7.02
C PHE A 18 36.10 27.99 -7.94
N VAL A 19 37.20 28.06 -8.70
CA VAL A 19 37.86 26.90 -9.31
C VAL A 19 38.59 26.18 -8.18
N GLY A 20 38.00 25.10 -7.68
CA GLY A 20 38.66 24.20 -6.74
C GLY A 20 39.52 23.19 -7.49
N THR A 21 40.83 23.39 -7.47
CA THR A 21 41.81 22.35 -7.82
C THR A 21 41.75 21.25 -6.77
N VAL A 22 41.37 20.04 -7.17
CA VAL A 22 41.49 18.83 -6.35
C VAL A 22 42.97 18.47 -6.29
N GLN A 23 43.65 18.81 -5.19
CA GLN A 23 44.93 18.21 -4.85
C GLN A 23 44.65 16.78 -4.38
N GLY A 24 45.12 15.80 -5.17
CA GLY A 24 45.10 14.40 -4.79
C GLY A 24 45.92 14.18 -3.52
N CYS A 25 45.35 13.46 -2.56
CA CYS A 25 46.11 12.88 -1.46
C CYS A 25 47.08 11.86 -2.06
N GLY A 26 48.36 12.23 -2.17
CA GLY A 26 49.44 11.27 -2.36
C GLY A 26 49.54 10.40 -1.10
N SER A 27 49.37 9.09 -1.26
CA SER A 27 49.66 8.11 -0.22
C SER A 27 51.18 7.99 -0.09
N GLU A 28 51.79 8.81 0.77
CA GLU A 28 53.11 8.50 1.30
C GLU A 28 52.93 7.30 2.26
N PRO A 29 53.78 6.26 2.20
CA PRO A 29 53.70 5.13 3.12
C PRO A 29 53.87 5.62 4.57
N PHE A 30 52.87 5.36 5.41
CA PHE A 30 52.94 5.66 6.83
C PHE A 30 53.81 4.60 7.52
N ASP A 31 55.06 4.96 7.73
CA ASP A 31 56.02 4.24 8.55
C ASP A 31 55.62 4.36 10.03
N PHE A 32 55.09 3.28 10.62
CA PHE A 32 54.73 3.25 12.03
C PHE A 32 55.93 2.88 12.90
N PRO A 33 56.33 3.75 13.86
CA PRO A 33 57.43 3.43 14.76
C PRO A 33 57.01 2.33 15.73
N CYS A 34 57.88 1.35 15.95
CA CYS A 34 57.68 0.28 16.92
C CYS A 34 58.57 0.46 18.14
N GLU A 35 57.95 0.41 19.32
CA GLU A 35 58.60 0.50 20.63
C GLU A 35 58.05 -0.59 21.55
N PRO A 36 58.70 -0.92 22.68
CA PRO A 36 58.26 -1.99 23.59
C PRO A 36 56.82 -1.85 24.11
N ALA A 37 56.25 -0.64 24.08
CA ALA A 37 54.87 -0.35 24.47
C ALA A 37 53.85 -0.45 23.30
N PHE A 38 54.33 -0.52 22.05
CA PHE A 38 53.54 -0.58 20.83
C PHE A 38 54.11 -1.67 19.91
N PRO A 39 53.78 -2.95 20.16
CA PRO A 39 54.20 -4.02 19.28
C PRO A 39 53.55 -3.87 17.91
N CYS A 40 54.29 -4.26 16.87
CA CYS A 40 53.75 -4.32 15.52
C CYS A 40 52.54 -5.26 15.45
N ARG A 41 51.61 -4.96 14.54
CA ARG A 41 50.44 -5.81 14.30
C ARG A 41 50.90 -7.03 13.53
N GLU A 42 50.60 -8.23 14.03
CA GLU A 42 50.89 -9.46 13.27
C GLU A 42 50.30 -9.36 11.84
N PRO A 43 51.09 -9.65 10.78
CA PRO A 43 52.38 -10.36 10.76
C PRO A 43 53.66 -9.49 10.78
N ASP A 44 53.57 -8.18 11.00
CA ASP A 44 54.71 -7.26 10.88
C ASP A 44 55.73 -7.47 12.01
N ILE A 45 57.02 -7.29 11.70
CA ILE A 45 58.12 -7.36 12.67
C ILE A 45 58.79 -6.00 12.84
N CYS A 46 59.26 -5.73 14.05
CA CYS A 46 59.95 -4.48 14.37
C CYS A 46 61.43 -4.59 13.96
N VAL A 47 61.83 -3.86 12.92
CA VAL A 47 63.23 -3.77 12.45
C VAL A 47 63.65 -2.31 12.49
N ASP A 48 64.73 -2.01 13.23
CA ASP A 48 65.28 -0.66 13.40
C ASP A 48 64.25 0.41 13.82
N GLY A 49 63.26 0.01 14.62
CA GLY A 49 62.22 0.91 15.14
C GLY A 49 61.07 1.17 14.17
N LEU A 50 60.96 0.40 13.08
CA LEU A 50 59.85 0.45 12.12
C LEU A 50 59.17 -0.91 11.99
N CYS A 51 57.84 -0.92 11.88
CA CYS A 51 57.10 -2.12 11.52
C CYS A 51 57.24 -2.40 10.03
N VAL A 52 57.93 -3.48 9.69
CA VAL A 52 58.09 -3.94 8.31
C VAL A 52 57.46 -5.33 8.15
N LEU A 53 56.85 -5.59 7.00
CA LEU A 53 56.54 -6.96 6.64
C LEU A 53 57.86 -7.71 6.46
N PRO A 54 58.05 -8.89 7.08
CA PRO A 54 59.22 -9.71 6.80
C PRO A 54 59.25 -10.01 5.30
N ASP A 55 60.34 -9.63 4.64
CA ASP A 55 60.57 -10.02 3.27
C ASP A 55 60.71 -11.55 3.25
N ALA A 56 59.85 -12.20 2.48
CA ALA A 56 60.03 -13.62 2.20
C ALA A 56 61.37 -13.74 1.46
N GLY A 57 62.39 -14.23 2.17
CA GLY A 57 63.78 -14.24 1.71
C GLY A 57 63.96 -14.77 0.30
N THR A 58 65.01 -14.27 -0.36
CA THR A 58 65.41 -14.53 -1.77
C THR A 58 65.87 -15.97 -2.08
N ASP A 59 65.38 -16.98 -1.34
CA ASP A 59 65.98 -18.32 -1.30
C ASP A 59 65.17 -19.38 -2.07
N ALA A 60 64.14 -19.00 -2.83
CA ALA A 60 63.39 -19.94 -3.67
C ALA A 60 64.14 -20.22 -4.97
N SER A 61 65.26 -20.94 -4.88
CA SER A 61 65.88 -21.60 -6.02
C SER A 61 65.19 -22.94 -6.30
N ASP A 62 64.69 -23.08 -7.53
CA ASP A 62 64.46 -24.31 -8.29
C ASP A 62 63.58 -25.41 -7.66
N ALA A 63 62.25 -25.25 -7.83
CA ALA A 63 61.34 -26.38 -8.05
C ALA A 63 60.37 -26.01 -9.19
N GLY A 64 60.19 -26.92 -10.14
CA GLY A 64 59.53 -26.68 -11.42
C GLY A 64 58.06 -26.26 -11.37
N GLU A 65 57.61 -25.74 -12.52
CA GLU A 65 56.26 -25.30 -12.88
C GLU A 65 55.64 -24.24 -11.95
N THR A 66 55.81 -23.00 -12.39
CA THR A 66 55.14 -21.75 -12.00
C THR A 66 53.80 -21.94 -11.27
N SER A 67 53.85 -21.88 -9.95
CA SER A 67 52.68 -21.67 -9.11
C SER A 67 52.76 -20.26 -8.53
N ALA A 68 51.86 -19.39 -8.95
CA ALA A 68 51.78 -18.00 -8.51
C ALA A 68 51.64 -17.87 -6.97
N ILE A 69 52.04 -16.72 -6.42
CA ILE A 69 51.80 -16.34 -5.02
C ILE A 69 50.32 -16.62 -4.65
N GLY A 70 50.09 -17.65 -3.84
CA GLY A 70 48.75 -18.01 -3.32
C GLY A 70 47.87 -18.88 -4.22
N CYS A 71 48.29 -19.21 -5.45
CA CYS A 71 47.59 -20.17 -6.31
C CYS A 71 48.21 -21.55 -6.19
N THR A 72 47.58 -22.45 -5.42
CA THR A 72 48.07 -23.84 -5.30
C THR A 72 47.67 -24.74 -6.47
N GLY A 73 47.08 -24.18 -7.55
CA GLY A 73 46.43 -24.89 -8.66
C GLY A 73 46.90 -24.55 -10.07
N PRO A 74 46.47 -25.30 -11.11
CA PRO A 74 46.80 -24.94 -12.48
C PRO A 74 46.15 -23.61 -12.85
N CYS A 75 46.97 -22.74 -13.42
CA CYS A 75 46.49 -21.56 -14.10
C CYS A 75 45.81 -22.00 -15.40
N ILE A 76 44.57 -21.55 -15.59
CA ILE A 76 43.79 -21.85 -16.79
C ILE A 76 43.52 -20.56 -17.57
N PRO A 77 43.23 -20.66 -18.88
CA PRO A 77 42.75 -19.51 -19.63
C PRO A 77 41.56 -18.84 -18.94
N ARG A 78 41.54 -17.51 -18.94
CA ARG A 78 40.41 -16.72 -18.46
C ARG A 78 39.11 -17.08 -19.18
N GLY A 79 38.00 -16.62 -18.59
CA GLY A 79 36.69 -16.67 -19.25
C GLY A 79 36.73 -15.98 -20.62
N PRO A 80 35.77 -16.26 -21.51
CA PRO A 80 35.67 -15.61 -22.81
C PRO A 80 35.63 -14.07 -22.67
N ASP A 81 36.11 -13.35 -23.68
CA ASP A 81 36.16 -11.89 -23.65
C ASP A 81 34.80 -11.27 -23.25
N GLY A 82 34.85 -10.33 -22.31
CA GLY A 82 33.68 -9.66 -21.76
C GLY A 82 33.06 -10.34 -20.54
N TRP A 83 33.34 -11.63 -20.28
CA TRP A 83 32.90 -12.32 -19.07
C TRP A 83 33.84 -12.08 -17.89
N SER A 84 33.33 -12.24 -16.67
CA SER A 84 34.16 -12.18 -15.47
C SER A 84 35.18 -13.32 -15.42
N ASP A 85 36.26 -13.12 -14.65
CA ASP A 85 37.18 -14.21 -14.31
C ASP A 85 36.42 -15.37 -13.64
N PRO A 86 36.81 -16.64 -13.87
CA PRO A 86 36.27 -17.80 -13.17
C PRO A 86 36.22 -17.61 -11.65
N ARG A 87 35.04 -17.84 -11.07
CA ARG A 87 34.81 -17.78 -9.61
C ARG A 87 34.23 -19.09 -9.11
N ALA A 88 34.43 -19.37 -7.82
CA ALA A 88 33.67 -20.43 -7.16
C ALA A 88 32.29 -19.87 -6.82
N VAL A 89 31.23 -20.45 -7.39
CA VAL A 89 29.85 -20.02 -7.16
C VAL A 89 29.06 -21.16 -6.57
N TRP A 90 28.46 -20.93 -5.40
CA TRP A 90 27.45 -21.81 -4.83
C TRP A 90 26.09 -21.41 -5.36
N ILE A 91 25.29 -22.36 -5.85
CA ILE A 91 23.92 -22.11 -6.34
C ILE A 91 22.98 -23.14 -5.73
N GLY A 92 21.99 -22.68 -4.98
CA GLY A 92 20.97 -23.55 -4.40
C GLY A 92 19.91 -22.81 -3.59
N ASP A 93 19.12 -23.59 -2.85
CA ASP A 93 18.00 -23.10 -2.03
C ASP A 93 18.44 -22.05 -1.01
N ALA A 94 17.71 -20.93 -0.94
CA ALA A 94 18.01 -19.80 -0.07
C ALA A 94 18.23 -20.18 1.40
N SER A 95 17.53 -21.20 1.91
CA SER A 95 17.66 -21.70 3.30
C SER A 95 18.97 -22.45 3.57
N LYS A 96 19.64 -22.94 2.53
CA LYS A 96 20.92 -23.67 2.60
C LYS A 96 22.11 -22.82 2.18
N ALA A 97 21.87 -21.58 1.79
CA ALA A 97 22.88 -20.71 1.24
C ALA A 97 23.97 -20.39 2.28
N PRO A 98 25.25 -20.64 2.00
CA PRO A 98 26.31 -20.29 2.93
C PRO A 98 26.29 -18.80 3.27
N THR A 99 26.65 -18.45 4.50
CA THR A 99 26.77 -17.04 4.90
C THR A 99 28.11 -16.45 4.47
N PHE A 100 29.13 -17.30 4.40
CA PHE A 100 30.51 -16.94 4.10
C PHE A 100 31.06 -17.87 3.02
N CYS A 101 32.03 -17.34 2.26
CA CYS A 101 32.87 -18.19 1.44
C CYS A 101 33.66 -19.14 2.37
N PRO A 102 33.86 -20.40 1.97
CA PRO A 102 34.71 -21.34 2.69
C PRO A 102 36.09 -20.72 3.01
N GLU A 103 36.63 -20.99 4.21
CA GLU A 103 37.91 -20.41 4.70
C GLU A 103 39.09 -20.68 3.75
N ASN A 104 39.01 -21.79 3.01
CA ASN A 104 40.01 -22.15 2.03
C ASN A 104 39.94 -21.30 0.74
N MET A 105 38.98 -20.38 0.59
CA MET A 105 38.83 -19.45 -0.55
C MET A 105 39.14 -17.99 -0.14
N ASP A 106 40.19 -17.83 0.67
CA ASP A 106 40.50 -16.63 1.47
C ASP A 106 40.44 -15.30 0.69
N MET A 107 40.03 -14.25 1.41
CA MET A 107 40.03 -12.81 1.08
C MET A 107 38.85 -12.23 0.27
N GLY A 108 37.67 -12.22 0.90
CA GLY A 108 37.09 -10.92 1.28
C GLY A 108 35.92 -10.35 0.47
N LEU A 109 35.63 -10.82 -0.75
CA LEU A 109 34.51 -10.29 -1.52
C LEU A 109 33.53 -11.41 -1.93
N ARG A 110 32.35 -11.38 -1.31
CA ARG A 110 31.20 -12.21 -1.68
C ARG A 110 30.22 -11.36 -2.47
N THR A 111 29.78 -11.84 -3.63
CA THR A 111 28.59 -11.28 -4.28
C THR A 111 27.46 -12.27 -4.08
N ARG A 112 26.34 -11.80 -3.53
CA ARG A 112 25.11 -12.58 -3.42
C ARG A 112 24.18 -12.11 -4.53
N ALA A 113 23.71 -13.06 -5.33
CA ALA A 113 22.67 -12.84 -6.32
C ALA A 113 21.49 -13.76 -6.02
N PHE A 114 20.31 -13.37 -6.49
CA PHE A 114 19.04 -13.97 -6.11
C PHE A 114 18.29 -14.43 -7.36
N ALA A 115 17.64 -15.58 -7.31
CA ALA A 115 16.87 -16.13 -8.42
C ALA A 115 15.62 -16.85 -7.89
N ASP A 116 14.72 -17.19 -8.82
CA ASP A 116 13.44 -17.83 -8.51
C ASP A 116 12.60 -16.98 -7.55
N LEU A 117 12.20 -15.79 -8.03
CA LEU A 117 11.33 -14.87 -7.31
C LEU A 117 9.94 -15.49 -7.12
N GLU A 118 9.54 -15.66 -5.88
CA GLU A 118 8.16 -15.97 -5.51
C GLU A 118 7.55 -14.82 -4.75
N TRP A 119 6.27 -14.57 -4.97
CA TRP A 119 5.55 -13.51 -4.30
C TRP A 119 4.07 -13.85 -4.11
N GLU A 120 3.46 -13.19 -3.14
CA GLU A 120 2.04 -13.30 -2.80
C GLU A 120 1.42 -11.90 -2.72
N TYR A 121 0.09 -11.82 -2.81
CA TYR A 121 -0.57 -10.55 -2.53
C TYR A 121 -0.59 -10.28 -1.03
N GLY A 122 -0.27 -9.05 -0.67
CA GLY A 122 -0.57 -8.55 0.68
C GLY A 122 -2.06 -8.26 0.82
N THR A 123 -2.44 -7.83 2.02
CA THR A 123 -3.82 -7.39 2.28
C THR A 123 -3.93 -5.89 2.09
N CYS A 124 -4.87 -5.46 1.26
CA CYS A 124 -5.25 -4.06 1.11
C CYS A 124 -6.13 -3.61 2.29
N GLU A 125 -5.96 -2.36 2.70
CA GLU A 125 -6.89 -1.73 3.65
C GLU A 125 -8.33 -1.73 3.08
N PRO A 126 -9.35 -2.03 3.89
CA PRO A 126 -10.71 -2.12 3.39
C PRO A 126 -11.25 -0.73 3.03
N CYS A 127 -12.06 -0.69 1.97
CA CYS A 127 -12.78 0.51 1.57
C CYS A 127 -14.08 0.66 2.36
N GLY A 128 -14.55 1.90 2.45
CA GLY A 128 -15.88 2.25 2.91
C GLY A 128 -16.37 3.56 2.30
N CYS A 129 -17.58 3.95 2.68
CA CYS A 129 -18.22 5.18 2.24
C CYS A 129 -18.69 5.98 3.45
N THR A 130 -18.61 7.31 3.36
CA THR A 130 -19.31 8.18 4.31
C THR A 130 -20.82 8.03 4.15
N ALA A 131 -21.59 8.42 5.17
CA ALA A 131 -23.03 8.50 5.03
C ALA A 131 -23.38 9.61 4.02
N PRO A 132 -24.37 9.38 3.13
CA PRO A 132 -24.82 10.40 2.20
C PRO A 132 -25.41 11.58 2.97
N THR A 133 -25.23 12.79 2.45
CA THR A 133 -25.95 13.97 2.90
C THR A 133 -27.19 14.16 2.03
N GLY A 134 -28.18 14.86 2.54
CA GLY A 134 -29.41 15.04 1.78
C GLY A 134 -30.41 15.95 2.46
N THR A 135 -31.48 16.23 1.75
CA THR A 135 -32.57 17.08 2.22
C THR A 135 -33.94 16.51 1.86
N CYS A 136 -34.93 16.88 2.67
CA CYS A 136 -36.32 16.52 2.48
C CYS A 136 -37.14 17.82 2.50
N THR A 137 -37.75 18.16 1.37
CA THR A 137 -38.50 19.42 1.20
C THR A 137 -39.92 19.21 0.70
N THR A 138 -40.22 18.03 0.14
CA THR A 138 -41.51 17.73 -0.48
C THR A 138 -42.49 17.17 0.53
N LEU A 139 -43.60 17.90 0.76
CA LEU A 139 -44.72 17.45 1.56
C LEU A 139 -45.60 16.43 0.81
N PRO A 140 -46.53 15.74 1.50
CA PRO A 140 -47.48 14.84 0.86
C PRO A 140 -48.31 15.56 -0.20
N GLU A 141 -48.50 14.92 -1.36
CA GLU A 141 -49.36 15.42 -2.43
C GLU A 141 -50.83 15.49 -2.00
N THR A 142 -51.28 14.53 -1.18
CA THR A 142 -52.66 14.48 -0.72
C THR A 142 -52.77 14.21 0.77
N ILE A 143 -53.76 14.86 1.37
CA ILE A 143 -54.26 14.59 2.72
C ILE A 143 -55.76 14.54 2.59
N GLU A 144 -56.37 13.44 3.03
CA GLU A 144 -57.79 13.20 2.89
C GLU A 144 -58.42 12.78 4.21
N VAL A 145 -59.59 13.33 4.49
CA VAL A 145 -60.47 12.80 5.54
C VAL A 145 -61.49 11.89 4.87
N ARG A 146 -61.59 10.64 5.34
CA ARG A 146 -62.45 9.63 4.74
C ARG A 146 -63.62 9.27 5.66
N ALA A 147 -64.79 9.17 5.05
CA ALA A 147 -66.05 8.76 5.70
C ALA A 147 -66.19 7.23 5.84
N ALA A 148 -65.07 6.57 6.10
CA ALA A 148 -64.92 5.14 6.37
C ALA A 148 -63.62 4.89 7.15
N LEU A 149 -63.46 3.71 7.73
CA LEU A 149 -62.20 3.28 8.34
C LEU A 149 -61.14 2.99 7.26
N CYS A 150 -59.86 3.00 7.62
CA CYS A 150 -58.75 2.77 6.69
C CYS A 150 -58.83 1.45 5.90
N ALA A 151 -59.45 0.42 6.48
CA ALA A 151 -59.64 -0.88 5.83
C ALA A 151 -60.83 -0.91 4.84
N GLN A 152 -61.53 0.20 4.68
CA GLN A 152 -62.79 0.30 3.94
C GLN A 152 -62.70 1.41 2.90
N GLN A 153 -63.44 1.24 1.81
CA GLN A 153 -63.64 2.29 0.82
C GLN A 153 -64.76 3.22 1.29
N GLY A 154 -64.58 4.52 1.11
CA GLY A 154 -65.55 5.53 1.53
C GLY A 154 -65.34 6.84 0.80
N THR A 155 -66.27 7.78 1.02
CA THR A 155 -66.15 9.15 0.50
C THR A 155 -64.90 9.81 1.06
N ALA A 156 -63.97 10.23 0.20
CA ALA A 156 -62.79 10.99 0.56
C ALA A 156 -63.05 12.49 0.35
N LEU A 157 -62.64 13.30 1.32
CA LEU A 157 -62.66 14.75 1.22
C LEU A 157 -61.22 15.28 1.22
N PRO A 158 -60.89 16.24 0.33
CA PRO A 158 -59.60 16.90 0.38
C PRO A 158 -59.45 17.64 1.70
N PHE A 159 -58.42 17.29 2.44
CA PHE A 159 -58.04 17.89 3.71
C PHE A 159 -56.63 18.51 3.64
N GLY A 160 -56.04 18.61 2.45
CA GLY A 160 -54.74 19.26 2.22
C GLY A 160 -54.72 20.75 2.58
N GLY A 161 -53.52 21.31 2.68
CA GLY A 161 -53.32 22.75 2.84
C GLY A 161 -53.73 23.53 1.58
N PRO A 162 -53.69 24.88 1.62
CA PRO A 162 -53.85 25.67 0.41
C PRO A 162 -52.70 25.40 -0.59
N ASP A 163 -52.86 25.85 -1.83
CA ASP A 163 -51.80 25.77 -2.83
C ASP A 163 -50.52 26.48 -2.34
N GLY A 164 -49.37 25.79 -2.44
CA GLY A 164 -48.09 26.30 -1.97
C GLY A 164 -47.89 26.25 -0.45
N TRP A 165 -48.69 25.45 0.26
CA TRP A 165 -48.54 25.24 1.70
C TRP A 165 -47.19 24.60 2.08
N ASP A 166 -46.56 25.13 3.12
CA ASP A 166 -45.24 24.73 3.63
C ASP A 166 -45.32 23.79 4.85
N GLY A 167 -46.52 23.35 5.23
CA GLY A 167 -46.74 22.50 6.39
C GLY A 167 -47.08 23.28 7.67
N SER A 168 -47.07 24.61 7.65
CA SER A 168 -47.46 25.43 8.81
C SER A 168 -48.89 25.14 9.27
N CYS A 169 -49.22 25.47 10.51
CA CYS A 169 -50.61 25.36 10.98
C CYS A 169 -51.61 26.04 10.02
N THR A 170 -52.64 25.31 9.60
CA THR A 170 -53.72 25.82 8.76
C THR A 170 -55.06 25.16 9.07
N ASN A 171 -56.14 25.93 8.99
CA ASN A 171 -57.53 25.48 9.09
C ASN A 171 -58.21 25.33 7.73
N ALA A 172 -57.46 25.40 6.62
CA ALA A 172 -57.98 25.14 5.29
C ALA A 172 -58.64 23.75 5.23
N ASN A 173 -59.82 23.67 4.63
CA ASN A 173 -60.62 22.44 4.49
C ASN A 173 -61.03 21.78 5.83
N ALA A 174 -61.14 22.54 6.93
CA ALA A 174 -61.60 22.05 8.23
C ALA A 174 -62.94 21.30 8.15
N ILE A 175 -63.06 20.21 8.92
CA ILE A 175 -64.28 19.40 9.01
C ILE A 175 -64.97 19.67 10.36
N PRO A 176 -66.19 20.23 10.38
CA PRO A 176 -66.90 20.47 11.62
C PRO A 176 -67.37 19.16 12.27
N ALA A 177 -67.56 19.20 13.60
CA ALA A 177 -68.09 18.06 14.34
C ALA A 177 -69.46 17.63 13.79
N GLY A 178 -69.66 16.31 13.66
CA GLY A 178 -70.92 15.73 13.18
C GLY A 178 -71.21 15.94 11.69
N ALA A 179 -70.25 16.41 10.89
CA ALA A 179 -70.40 16.53 9.44
C ALA A 179 -70.74 15.18 8.79
N MET A 180 -71.64 15.19 7.81
CA MET A 180 -72.11 14.00 7.09
C MET A 180 -71.59 13.99 5.65
N CYS A 181 -71.00 12.88 5.23
CA CYS A 181 -70.37 12.68 3.93
C CYS A 181 -70.86 11.38 3.29
N GLY A 182 -71.76 11.47 2.30
CA GLY A 182 -72.33 10.27 1.68
C GLY A 182 -73.19 9.45 2.65
N GLY A 183 -73.82 10.09 3.64
CA GLY A 183 -74.72 9.43 4.60
C GLY A 183 -74.04 8.84 5.84
N THR A 184 -72.72 8.95 5.97
CA THR A 184 -71.96 8.57 7.18
C THR A 184 -71.20 9.77 7.75
N LEU A 185 -70.64 9.65 8.95
CA LEU A 185 -69.79 10.72 9.53
C LEU A 185 -68.52 10.90 8.70
N CYS A 186 -68.18 12.14 8.36
CA CYS A 186 -67.04 12.46 7.50
C CYS A 186 -65.70 12.04 8.11
N ALA A 187 -65.45 12.39 9.37
CA ALA A 187 -64.18 12.13 10.05
C ALA A 187 -64.17 10.71 10.68
N GLN A 188 -63.79 9.70 9.89
CA GLN A 188 -63.60 8.33 10.39
C GLN A 188 -62.16 7.84 10.21
N SER A 189 -61.47 8.26 9.15
CA SER A 189 -60.02 8.07 9.01
C SER A 189 -59.36 9.25 8.31
N LEU A 190 -58.04 9.37 8.53
CA LEU A 190 -57.15 10.32 7.88
C LEU A 190 -56.19 9.51 7.00
N ALA A 191 -56.20 9.76 5.70
CA ALA A 191 -55.25 9.19 4.76
C ALA A 191 -54.28 10.26 4.29
N VAL A 192 -53.00 9.93 4.28
CA VAL A 192 -51.91 10.83 3.90
C VAL A 192 -51.02 10.10 2.91
N SER A 193 -50.81 10.69 1.74
CA SER A 193 -49.87 10.14 0.75
C SER A 193 -48.44 10.13 1.31
N PRO A 194 -47.53 9.32 0.73
CA PRO A 194 -46.11 9.41 1.09
C PRO A 194 -45.55 10.82 0.92
N LEU A 195 -44.49 11.13 1.66
CA LEU A 195 -43.63 12.28 1.37
C LEU A 195 -42.96 12.09 0.01
N GLY A 196 -42.48 13.19 -0.59
CA GLY A 196 -41.61 13.07 -1.76
C GLY A 196 -40.30 12.35 -1.40
N PRO A 197 -39.62 11.75 -2.39
CA PRO A 197 -38.34 11.09 -2.17
C PRO A 197 -37.29 12.10 -1.67
N PRO A 198 -36.32 11.65 -0.86
CA PRO A 198 -35.20 12.51 -0.46
C PRO A 198 -34.37 12.92 -1.68
N VAL A 199 -33.77 14.10 -1.60
CA VAL A 199 -32.70 14.51 -2.50
C VAL A 199 -31.39 14.18 -1.79
N GLU A 200 -30.72 13.12 -2.25
CA GLU A 200 -29.45 12.65 -1.69
C GLU A 200 -28.27 13.13 -2.53
N ASP A 201 -27.26 13.66 -1.86
CA ASP A 201 -25.93 13.87 -2.40
C ASP A 201 -25.13 12.56 -2.33
N GLY A 202 -24.09 12.44 -3.16
CA GLY A 202 -23.24 11.25 -3.20
C GLY A 202 -22.46 11.00 -1.90
N CYS A 203 -21.94 9.79 -1.74
CA CYS A 203 -21.01 9.46 -0.67
C CYS A 203 -19.57 9.73 -1.08
N GLU A 204 -18.73 10.04 -0.08
CA GLU A 204 -17.29 10.15 -0.28
C GLU A 204 -16.60 8.82 0.03
N PRO A 205 -15.71 8.33 -0.85
CA PRO A 205 -14.93 7.13 -0.60
C PRO A 205 -13.89 7.37 0.49
N VAL A 206 -13.79 6.41 1.41
CA VAL A 206 -12.81 6.43 2.51
C VAL A 206 -12.12 5.09 2.63
N VAL A 207 -10.86 5.13 3.04
CA VAL A 207 -10.13 3.95 3.51
C VAL A 207 -10.44 3.77 5.00
N ILE A 208 -10.70 2.54 5.46
CA ILE A 208 -11.00 2.23 6.86
C ILE A 208 -9.90 1.32 7.44
N PRO A 209 -8.78 1.88 7.90
CA PRO A 209 -7.73 1.07 8.52
C PRO A 209 -8.20 0.47 9.85
N ALA A 210 -7.69 -0.70 10.21
CA ALA A 210 -8.05 -1.37 11.46
C ALA A 210 -7.69 -0.55 12.74
N GLU A 211 -6.62 0.24 12.68
CA GLU A 211 -6.05 0.93 13.86
C GLU A 211 -6.01 2.46 13.72
N LYS A 212 -6.49 3.01 12.61
CA LYS A 212 -6.43 4.46 12.33
C LYS A 212 -7.80 4.99 11.95
N PRO A 213 -8.06 6.30 12.17
CA PRO A 213 -9.26 6.93 11.68
C PRO A 213 -9.42 6.75 10.16
N PRO A 214 -10.67 6.66 9.66
CA PRO A 214 -10.93 6.68 8.23
C PRO A 214 -10.33 7.93 7.58
N HIS A 215 -9.80 7.77 6.38
CA HIS A 215 -9.17 8.87 5.65
C HIS A 215 -9.42 8.76 4.16
N ALA A 216 -9.38 9.90 3.48
CA ALA A 216 -9.41 9.95 2.02
C ALA A 216 -8.07 9.47 1.46
N GLY A 217 -8.10 8.65 0.40
CA GLY A 217 -6.90 8.20 -0.28
C GLY A 217 -7.05 6.83 -0.93
N THR A 218 -5.93 6.34 -1.46
CA THR A 218 -5.82 4.98 -1.99
C THR A 218 -5.44 4.03 -0.86
N PRO A 219 -6.11 2.87 -0.72
CA PRO A 219 -5.71 1.85 0.24
C PRO A 219 -4.24 1.48 0.10
N THR A 220 -3.56 1.30 1.22
CA THR A 220 -2.19 0.80 1.22
C THR A 220 -2.18 -0.72 1.39
N MET A 221 -1.17 -1.36 0.81
CA MET A 221 -0.95 -2.81 0.95
C MET A 221 -0.03 -3.06 2.16
N SER A 222 -0.40 -4.03 2.99
CA SER A 222 0.38 -4.42 4.18
C SER A 222 1.05 -5.79 4.02
N GLY A 223 2.25 -5.93 4.61
CA GLY A 223 3.03 -7.18 4.73
C GLY A 223 4.26 -7.31 3.80
N PRO A 224 5.27 -8.12 4.15
CA PRO A 224 6.32 -8.54 3.22
C PRO A 224 5.83 -9.77 2.44
N THR A 225 6.10 -9.82 1.15
CA THR A 225 5.34 -10.75 0.30
C THR A 225 6.09 -11.15 -0.95
N TRP A 226 7.42 -11.05 -0.94
CA TRP A 226 8.24 -11.73 -1.93
C TRP A 226 9.50 -12.29 -1.29
N THR A 227 9.97 -13.40 -1.85
CA THR A 227 11.16 -14.11 -1.42
C THR A 227 11.84 -14.69 -2.65
N TRP A 228 13.17 -14.71 -2.64
CA TRP A 228 13.94 -15.43 -3.64
C TRP A 228 14.21 -16.86 -3.15
N LYS A 229 13.88 -17.88 -3.94
CA LYS A 229 14.09 -19.27 -3.56
C LYS A 229 15.50 -19.76 -3.79
N THR A 230 16.21 -19.15 -4.74
CA THR A 230 17.57 -19.55 -5.09
C THR A 230 18.54 -18.42 -4.79
N HIS A 231 19.65 -18.76 -4.12
CA HIS A 231 20.77 -17.86 -3.93
C HIS A 231 21.98 -18.34 -4.73
N ALA A 232 22.67 -17.40 -5.35
CA ALA A 232 24.00 -17.59 -5.92
C ALA A 232 25.02 -16.81 -5.09
N ILE A 233 26.06 -17.49 -4.61
CA ILE A 233 27.12 -16.87 -3.80
C ILE A 233 28.43 -17.04 -4.54
N SER A 234 28.93 -15.93 -5.07
CA SER A 234 30.19 -15.87 -5.77
C SER A 234 31.33 -15.52 -4.82
N CYS A 235 32.33 -16.39 -4.79
CA CYS A 235 33.57 -16.27 -4.04
C CYS A 235 34.73 -16.08 -5.01
N TYR A 236 35.59 -15.09 -4.72
CA TYR A 236 36.82 -14.92 -5.49
C TYR A 236 37.74 -16.11 -5.31
N LEU A 237 38.53 -16.36 -6.34
CA LEU A 237 39.66 -17.28 -6.31
C LEU A 237 40.96 -16.44 -6.33
N PRO A 238 42.09 -16.99 -5.85
CA PRO A 238 43.39 -16.36 -6.00
C PRO A 238 43.70 -16.03 -7.48
N THR A 239 44.68 -15.17 -7.75
CA THR A 239 45.09 -14.83 -9.12
C THR A 239 46.33 -15.62 -9.55
N CYS A 240 46.54 -15.75 -10.87
CA CYS A 240 47.77 -16.28 -11.46
C CYS A 240 48.79 -15.16 -11.74
N GLU A 241 50.04 -15.55 -11.99
CA GLU A 241 51.11 -14.62 -12.38
C GLU A 241 50.88 -14.06 -13.79
N ASP A 242 50.39 -14.87 -14.74
CA ASP A 242 49.95 -14.37 -16.03
C ASP A 242 48.59 -13.67 -15.90
N PRO A 243 48.47 -12.37 -16.25
CA PRO A 243 47.20 -11.66 -16.24
C PRO A 243 46.18 -12.18 -17.26
N LYS A 244 46.52 -13.14 -18.12
CA LYS A 244 45.59 -13.82 -19.04
C LYS A 244 45.06 -15.15 -18.48
N GLU A 245 45.56 -15.55 -17.33
CA GLU A 245 45.18 -16.78 -16.67
C GLU A 245 44.43 -16.50 -15.36
N ALA A 246 43.54 -17.41 -14.99
CA ALA A 246 42.86 -17.39 -13.72
C ALA A 246 43.28 -18.61 -12.91
N CYS A 247 43.47 -18.44 -11.60
CA CYS A 247 43.78 -19.58 -10.74
C CYS A 247 42.55 -20.46 -10.67
N MET A 248 42.63 -21.61 -11.31
CA MET A 248 41.79 -22.72 -10.92
C MET A 248 42.58 -23.45 -9.85
N ARG A 249 42.21 -23.25 -8.58
CA ARG A 249 42.78 -24.08 -7.51
C ARG A 249 42.63 -25.53 -7.97
N THR A 250 43.75 -26.25 -8.06
CA THR A 250 43.84 -27.67 -8.41
C THR A 250 42.70 -28.34 -7.71
N LEU A 251 41.84 -29.05 -8.47
CA LEU A 251 41.40 -30.44 -8.29
C LEU A 251 41.37 -31.05 -6.87
N ALA A 252 41.35 -30.23 -5.82
CA ALA A 252 40.70 -30.49 -4.58
C ALA A 252 39.22 -30.23 -4.89
N PRO A 253 38.34 -31.19 -4.60
CA PRO A 253 36.92 -31.01 -4.88
C PRO A 253 36.49 -29.68 -4.28
N LEU A 254 35.90 -28.82 -5.13
CA LEU A 254 35.17 -27.65 -4.62
C LEU A 254 34.27 -28.16 -3.49
N PRO A 255 34.12 -27.39 -2.39
CA PRO A 255 33.17 -27.75 -1.36
C PRO A 255 31.82 -28.07 -1.98
N GLU A 256 31.14 -29.06 -1.41
CA GLU A 256 29.89 -29.57 -1.96
C GLU A 256 28.92 -28.42 -2.31
N GLY A 257 28.42 -28.43 -3.55
CA GLY A 257 27.49 -27.41 -4.06
C GLY A 257 28.14 -26.19 -4.72
N PHE A 258 29.47 -26.05 -4.71
CA PHE A 258 30.17 -25.02 -5.48
C PHE A 258 30.56 -25.53 -6.87
N ALA A 259 30.48 -24.64 -7.87
CA ALA A 259 30.98 -24.86 -9.22
C ALA A 259 31.86 -23.70 -9.67
N HIS A 260 32.73 -23.95 -10.65
CA HIS A 260 33.43 -22.87 -11.33
C HIS A 260 32.49 -22.21 -12.32
N CYS A 261 32.26 -20.91 -12.17
CA CYS A 261 31.37 -20.15 -13.06
C CYS A 261 32.01 -18.83 -13.49
N VAL A 262 31.65 -18.39 -14.69
CA VAL A 262 31.83 -17.02 -15.17
C VAL A 262 30.50 -16.29 -15.10
N SER A 263 30.53 -14.97 -15.04
CA SER A 263 29.33 -14.14 -14.99
C SER A 263 29.41 -12.92 -15.89
N LEU A 264 28.26 -12.48 -16.38
CA LEU A 264 28.12 -11.28 -17.20
C LEU A 264 26.81 -10.57 -16.88
N SER A 265 26.87 -9.24 -16.68
CA SER A 265 25.69 -8.42 -16.40
C SER A 265 24.73 -8.40 -17.59
N GLY A 266 23.44 -8.58 -17.32
CA GLY A 266 22.38 -8.73 -18.31
C GLY A 266 22.02 -10.19 -18.60
N PHE A 267 21.22 -10.38 -19.66
CA PHE A 267 20.79 -11.69 -20.14
C PHE A 267 21.68 -12.14 -21.30
N HIS A 268 22.48 -13.17 -21.07
CA HIS A 268 23.43 -13.69 -22.06
C HIS A 268 23.32 -15.21 -22.18
N ALA A 269 23.58 -15.73 -23.38
CA ALA A 269 23.73 -17.17 -23.58
C ALA A 269 25.10 -17.63 -23.06
N CYS A 270 25.14 -18.80 -22.43
CA CYS A 270 26.40 -19.35 -21.95
C CYS A 270 27.36 -19.73 -23.09
N PRO A 271 28.66 -19.42 -22.96
CA PRO A 271 29.68 -19.93 -23.86
C PRO A 271 29.70 -21.47 -23.91
N GLU A 272 30.13 -22.05 -25.03
CA GLU A 272 30.09 -23.50 -25.28
C GLU A 272 30.80 -24.33 -24.19
N THR A 273 31.88 -23.80 -23.59
CA THR A 273 32.64 -24.46 -22.52
C THR A 273 32.11 -24.20 -21.09
N TRP A 274 31.04 -23.42 -20.94
CA TRP A 274 30.47 -22.97 -19.67
C TRP A 274 28.95 -23.22 -19.59
N ASN A 275 28.47 -24.23 -20.32
CA ASN A 275 27.04 -24.51 -20.50
C ASN A 275 26.50 -25.65 -19.61
N ALA A 276 27.26 -26.08 -18.60
CA ALA A 276 26.83 -27.19 -17.74
C ALA A 276 25.70 -26.77 -16.78
N LYS A 277 25.71 -25.51 -16.35
CA LYS A 277 24.62 -24.90 -15.58
C LYS A 277 24.55 -23.40 -15.89
N GLU A 278 23.37 -22.95 -16.28
CA GLU A 278 23.04 -21.56 -16.52
C GLU A 278 22.09 -21.06 -15.44
N LEU A 279 22.32 -19.85 -14.92
CA LEU A 279 21.43 -19.18 -13.98
C LEU A 279 21.42 -17.68 -14.27
N VAL A 280 20.25 -17.12 -14.51
CA VAL A 280 20.04 -15.67 -14.41
C VAL A 280 19.66 -15.35 -12.97
N ALA A 281 20.48 -14.53 -12.31
CA ALA A 281 20.24 -14.07 -10.96
C ALA A 281 20.38 -12.55 -10.88
N TYR A 282 19.77 -11.94 -9.87
CA TYR A 282 19.65 -10.51 -9.71
C TYR A 282 20.52 -10.04 -8.55
N ASP A 283 21.26 -8.94 -8.70
CA ASP A 283 21.99 -8.33 -7.59
C ASP A 283 21.04 -7.58 -6.66
N ASP A 284 21.36 -7.60 -5.36
CA ASP A 284 20.57 -6.97 -4.28
C ASP A 284 19.15 -7.55 -4.11
N ASP A 285 18.85 -8.06 -2.91
CA ASP A 285 17.57 -8.70 -2.58
C ASP A 285 16.37 -7.80 -2.89
N LYS A 286 16.50 -6.51 -2.56
CA LYS A 286 15.42 -5.52 -2.71
C LYS A 286 15.46 -4.85 -4.07
N ALA A 287 16.63 -4.41 -4.53
CA ALA A 287 16.74 -3.68 -5.80
C ALA A 287 16.63 -4.60 -7.03
N GLY A 288 16.88 -5.91 -6.85
CA GLY A 288 16.69 -6.95 -7.85
C GLY A 288 15.22 -7.28 -8.14
N ALA A 289 14.26 -6.73 -7.39
CA ALA A 289 12.83 -6.86 -7.63
C ALA A 289 12.17 -5.48 -7.82
N ILE A 290 11.21 -5.42 -8.74
CA ILE A 290 10.33 -4.26 -8.94
C ILE A 290 8.96 -4.63 -8.37
N ASP A 291 8.57 -3.99 -7.29
CA ASP A 291 7.24 -4.15 -6.71
C ASP A 291 6.25 -3.19 -7.38
N GLY A 292 5.45 -3.72 -8.31
CA GLY A 292 4.38 -2.98 -8.97
C GLY A 292 3.01 -3.19 -8.33
N ARG A 293 2.94 -3.80 -7.14
CA ARG A 293 1.65 -4.10 -6.51
C ARG A 293 1.04 -2.86 -5.89
N ALA A 294 -0.27 -2.77 -6.03
CA ALA A 294 -1.07 -1.67 -5.54
C ALA A 294 -2.48 -2.15 -5.17
N CYS A 295 -3.24 -1.31 -4.50
CA CYS A 295 -4.65 -1.52 -4.28
C CYS A 295 -5.47 -0.66 -5.25
N THR A 296 -6.59 -1.17 -5.74
CA THR A 296 -7.57 -0.36 -6.47
C THR A 296 -8.08 0.77 -5.57
N ALA A 297 -8.41 1.92 -6.18
CA ALA A 297 -8.96 3.05 -5.45
C ALA A 297 -10.35 2.72 -4.89
N CYS A 298 -10.67 3.25 -3.70
CA CYS A 298 -12.00 3.13 -3.15
C CYS A 298 -12.99 3.96 -3.96
N GLU A 299 -14.15 3.38 -4.25
CA GLU A 299 -15.25 4.04 -4.93
C GLU A 299 -16.56 3.81 -4.16
N CYS A 300 -17.46 4.78 -4.28
CA CYS A 300 -18.80 4.72 -3.71
C CYS A 300 -19.83 4.84 -4.83
N GLY A 301 -20.78 3.91 -4.85
CA GLY A 301 -21.94 3.97 -5.73
C GLY A 301 -22.94 5.05 -5.31
N ALA A 302 -24.04 5.15 -6.05
CA ALA A 302 -25.14 6.03 -5.70
C ALA A 302 -25.75 5.66 -4.33
N PRO A 303 -26.20 6.65 -3.55
CA PRO A 303 -26.89 6.38 -2.30
C PRO A 303 -28.21 5.64 -2.57
N ALA A 304 -28.53 4.70 -1.69
CA ALA A 304 -29.76 3.93 -1.76
C ALA A 304 -30.34 3.73 -0.35
N GLY A 305 -31.66 3.70 -0.28
CA GLY A 305 -32.39 3.44 0.96
C GLY A 305 -32.55 4.66 1.87
N GLY A 306 -32.21 5.87 1.41
CA GLY A 306 -32.57 7.10 2.12
C GLY A 306 -34.08 7.29 2.19
N ALA A 307 -34.54 8.02 3.21
CA ALA A 307 -35.96 8.31 3.40
C ALA A 307 -36.18 9.70 4.00
N CYS A 308 -37.38 10.23 3.77
CA CYS A 308 -37.88 11.39 4.50
C CYS A 308 -38.85 10.94 5.59
N LEU A 309 -38.76 11.53 6.77
CA LEU A 309 -39.67 11.31 7.88
C LEU A 309 -40.27 12.65 8.32
N ALA A 310 -41.59 12.70 8.49
CA ALA A 310 -42.26 13.84 9.09
C ALA A 310 -43.42 13.34 9.97
N ARG A 311 -44.12 14.27 10.61
CA ARG A 311 -45.33 13.97 11.37
C ARG A 311 -46.47 14.87 10.91
N VAL A 312 -47.62 14.27 10.63
CA VAL A 312 -48.86 15.01 10.40
C VAL A 312 -49.61 15.10 11.71
N ARG A 313 -49.91 16.32 12.11
CA ARG A 313 -50.69 16.59 13.30
C ARG A 313 -52.02 17.18 12.90
N THR A 314 -53.07 16.70 13.55
CA THR A 314 -54.42 17.22 13.39
C THR A 314 -54.97 17.69 14.71
N PHE A 315 -55.80 18.73 14.67
CA PHE A 315 -56.29 19.41 15.86
C PHE A 315 -57.79 19.64 15.77
N GLU A 316 -58.44 19.69 16.93
CA GLU A 316 -59.89 19.89 17.05
C GLU A 316 -60.30 21.33 16.72
N ASP A 317 -59.44 22.29 17.06
CA ASP A 317 -59.64 23.70 16.80
C ASP A 317 -58.99 24.16 15.50
N GLY A 318 -59.31 25.39 15.09
CA GLY A 318 -58.70 26.03 13.91
C GLY A 318 -57.34 26.69 14.17
N ALA A 319 -56.74 26.49 15.36
CA ALA A 319 -55.56 27.24 15.82
C ALA A 319 -54.38 26.33 16.19
N CYS A 320 -54.44 25.05 15.81
CA CYS A 320 -53.46 24.01 16.15
C CYS A 320 -53.10 23.93 17.65
N ALA A 321 -54.07 24.13 18.54
CA ALA A 321 -53.82 24.14 19.98
C ALA A 321 -54.37 22.89 20.70
N LYS A 322 -55.40 22.24 20.14
CA LYS A 322 -56.01 21.02 20.71
C LYS A 322 -55.69 19.79 19.87
N LEU A 323 -54.54 19.16 20.13
CA LEU A 323 -54.05 17.99 19.39
C LEU A 323 -55.02 16.80 19.49
N ILE A 324 -55.35 16.22 18.33
CA ILE A 324 -56.14 14.99 18.21
C ILE A 324 -55.25 13.82 17.83
N SER A 325 -54.42 14.00 16.79
CA SER A 325 -53.52 12.96 16.27
C SER A 325 -52.14 13.53 15.96
N ASP A 326 -51.12 12.67 16.08
CA ASP A 326 -49.72 12.96 15.75
C ASP A 326 -49.10 11.73 15.05
N ASP A 327 -49.45 11.57 13.78
CA ASP A 327 -49.13 10.39 12.97
C ASP A 327 -47.79 10.57 12.24
N ALA A 328 -46.90 9.58 12.33
CA ALA A 328 -45.67 9.55 11.56
C ALA A 328 -45.96 9.23 10.08
N ILE A 329 -45.31 9.96 9.18
CA ILE A 329 -45.39 9.75 7.73
C ILE A 329 -43.99 9.63 7.14
N SER A 330 -43.83 8.82 6.10
CA SER A 330 -42.55 8.61 5.42
C SER A 330 -42.65 8.79 3.91
N SER A 331 -41.50 8.86 3.24
CA SER A 331 -41.44 8.84 1.76
C SER A 331 -41.69 7.46 1.14
N SER A 332 -41.83 6.41 1.95
CA SER A 332 -41.86 5.02 1.48
C SER A 332 -43.25 4.39 1.51
N VAL A 333 -44.18 4.89 2.33
CA VAL A 333 -45.48 4.23 2.56
C VAL A 333 -46.58 5.29 2.74
N GLU A 334 -47.76 5.00 2.18
CA GLU A 334 -48.98 5.77 2.46
C GLU A 334 -49.44 5.49 3.89
N GLN A 335 -49.77 6.54 4.64
CA GLN A 335 -50.24 6.40 6.02
C GLN A 335 -51.75 6.56 6.07
N CYS A 336 -52.43 5.66 6.78
CA CYS A 336 -53.83 5.85 7.14
C CYS A 336 -54.05 5.56 8.62
N SER A 337 -54.62 6.53 9.33
CA SER A 337 -54.99 6.40 10.75
C SER A 337 -56.51 6.54 10.92
N ASN A 338 -57.10 5.65 11.73
CA ASN A 338 -58.51 5.79 12.10
C ASN A 338 -58.65 6.89 13.15
N VAL A 339 -59.67 7.74 13.01
CA VAL A 339 -59.99 8.76 14.00
C VAL A 339 -60.59 8.07 15.22
N SER A 340 -60.03 8.30 16.41
CA SER A 340 -60.44 7.64 17.65
C SER A 340 -61.92 7.81 18.01
N ILE A 341 -62.52 8.94 17.61
CA ILE A 341 -63.94 9.23 17.79
C ILE A 341 -64.51 9.65 16.43
N ALA A 342 -65.35 8.79 15.85
CA ALA A 342 -66.01 9.08 14.58
C ALA A 342 -66.82 10.38 14.66
N GLY A 343 -66.65 11.25 13.67
CA GLY A 343 -67.36 12.53 13.59
C GLY A 343 -66.83 13.63 14.50
N LEU A 344 -65.68 13.43 15.16
CA LEU A 344 -64.96 14.50 15.84
C LEU A 344 -64.59 15.62 14.85
N ALA A 345 -64.58 16.86 15.32
CA ALA A 345 -64.10 17.97 14.50
C ALA A 345 -62.61 17.79 14.17
N ILE A 346 -62.22 18.02 12.92
CA ILE A 346 -60.81 18.15 12.52
C ILE A 346 -60.66 19.57 12.00
N GLY A 347 -60.34 20.49 12.92
CA GLY A 347 -60.38 21.93 12.72
C GLY A 347 -59.12 22.52 12.08
N SER A 348 -57.97 21.88 12.27
CA SER A 348 -56.71 22.31 11.64
C SER A 348 -55.69 21.19 11.57
N LYS A 349 -54.58 21.47 10.88
CA LYS A 349 -53.47 20.54 10.66
C LYS A 349 -52.14 21.28 10.52
N GLU A 350 -51.06 20.56 10.79
CA GLU A 350 -49.69 20.95 10.47
C GLU A 350 -48.86 19.72 10.10
N ILE A 351 -47.75 19.93 9.42
CA ILE A 351 -46.73 18.91 9.17
C ILE A 351 -45.41 19.42 9.74
N THR A 352 -44.73 18.59 10.53
CA THR A 352 -43.38 18.94 11.00
C THR A 352 -42.42 19.03 9.82
N PRO A 353 -41.38 19.90 9.87
CA PRO A 353 -40.35 19.91 8.84
C PRO A 353 -39.82 18.48 8.58
N PRO A 354 -39.82 18.00 7.32
CA PRO A 354 -39.31 16.67 7.01
C PRO A 354 -37.84 16.51 7.38
N GLU A 355 -37.53 15.45 8.10
CA GLU A 355 -36.17 15.05 8.46
C GLU A 355 -35.64 14.04 7.45
N TYR A 356 -34.39 14.23 7.02
CA TYR A 356 -33.69 13.32 6.15
C TYR A 356 -33.03 12.20 6.95
N ILE A 357 -33.32 10.96 6.57
CA ILE A 357 -32.67 9.76 7.08
C ILE A 357 -31.71 9.25 5.99
N PRO A 358 -30.39 9.28 6.24
CA PRO A 358 -29.40 8.85 5.27
C PRO A 358 -29.56 7.39 4.85
N GLY A 359 -29.43 7.14 3.55
CA GLY A 359 -29.24 5.80 3.01
C GLY A 359 -27.82 5.28 3.21
N ALA A 360 -27.43 4.32 2.39
CA ALA A 360 -26.07 3.81 2.30
C ALA A 360 -25.60 3.77 0.85
N CYS A 361 -24.29 3.91 0.65
CA CYS A 361 -23.66 3.71 -0.66
C CYS A 361 -23.01 2.34 -0.73
N ALA A 362 -23.15 1.67 -1.88
CA ALA A 362 -22.37 0.47 -2.17
C ALA A 362 -20.90 0.85 -2.29
N THR A 363 -20.02 0.10 -1.62
CA THR A 363 -18.57 0.30 -1.68
C THR A 363 -17.94 -0.66 -2.68
N SER A 364 -16.94 -0.20 -3.42
CA SER A 364 -16.04 -1.01 -4.24
C SER A 364 -14.59 -0.54 -4.10
N GLY A 365 -13.64 -1.35 -4.56
CA GLY A 365 -12.22 -1.03 -4.47
C GLY A 365 -11.52 -1.74 -3.32
N GLY A 366 -10.21 -1.49 -3.18
CA GLY A 366 -9.37 -2.17 -2.19
C GLY A 366 -8.98 -3.59 -2.61
N GLU A 367 -9.15 -3.96 -3.88
CA GLU A 367 -8.61 -5.20 -4.41
C GLU A 367 -7.13 -5.06 -4.77
N PRO A 368 -6.30 -6.07 -4.47
CA PRO A 368 -4.90 -6.05 -4.84
C PRO A 368 -4.72 -6.22 -6.35
N THR A 369 -3.75 -5.49 -6.91
CA THR A 369 -3.40 -5.48 -8.33
C THR A 369 -1.88 -5.45 -8.49
N GLY A 370 -1.40 -5.63 -9.73
CA GLY A 370 0.02 -5.58 -10.06
C GLY A 370 0.76 -6.88 -9.74
N ALA A 371 2.08 -6.84 -9.77
CA ALA A 371 2.94 -8.00 -9.51
C ALA A 371 4.30 -7.55 -9.00
N VAL A 372 5.03 -8.48 -8.38
CA VAL A 372 6.47 -8.32 -8.18
C VAL A 372 7.17 -9.02 -9.33
N VAL A 373 8.04 -8.31 -10.04
CA VAL A 373 8.83 -8.88 -11.15
C VAL A 373 10.32 -8.66 -10.92
N PRO A 374 11.19 -9.54 -11.43
CA PRO A 374 12.62 -9.28 -11.36
C PRO A 374 13.02 -8.02 -12.14
N ASN A 375 14.02 -7.31 -11.64
CA ASN A 375 14.54 -6.09 -12.25
C ASN A 375 15.57 -6.43 -13.34
N PRO A 376 15.27 -6.25 -14.63
CA PRO A 376 16.19 -6.63 -15.70
C PRO A 376 17.51 -5.85 -15.68
N ASP A 377 17.53 -4.62 -15.15
CA ASP A 377 18.75 -3.80 -15.03
C ASP A 377 19.74 -4.35 -14.00
N ARG A 378 19.29 -5.31 -13.19
CA ARG A 378 20.02 -5.99 -12.12
C ARG A 378 20.35 -7.44 -12.45
N ALA A 379 19.98 -7.90 -13.65
CA ALA A 379 20.24 -9.27 -14.07
C ALA A 379 21.75 -9.52 -14.25
N THR A 380 22.18 -10.71 -13.89
CA THR A 380 23.51 -11.26 -14.16
C THR A 380 23.35 -12.72 -14.56
N THR A 381 23.82 -13.08 -15.74
CA THR A 381 23.92 -14.49 -16.15
C THR A 381 25.17 -15.10 -15.52
N PHE A 382 25.00 -16.21 -14.82
CA PHE A 382 26.05 -17.12 -14.37
C PHE A 382 26.08 -18.35 -15.26
N CYS A 383 27.27 -18.68 -15.75
CA CYS A 383 27.53 -19.83 -16.61
C CYS A 383 28.61 -20.69 -15.98
N CYS A 384 28.26 -21.91 -15.61
CA CYS A 384 29.15 -22.82 -14.89
C CYS A 384 29.61 -23.95 -15.80
N ARG A 385 30.86 -24.38 -15.62
CA ARG A 385 31.40 -25.56 -16.30
C ARG A 385 31.15 -26.82 -15.47
N ALA A 386 31.12 -27.97 -16.13
CA ALA A 386 31.20 -29.26 -15.46
C ALA A 386 32.62 -29.46 -14.91
N LEU A 387 32.76 -30.06 -13.74
CA LEU A 387 34.05 -30.57 -13.30
C LEU A 387 34.32 -31.83 -14.12
N ASP A 388 35.37 -31.81 -14.95
CA ASP A 388 35.84 -33.04 -15.60
C ASP A 388 36.23 -34.02 -14.48
N ALA A 389 35.56 -35.18 -14.46
CA ALA A 389 35.66 -36.20 -13.41
C ALA A 389 36.97 -36.99 -13.47
#